data_AF-A0A7C4MZ16-F1
#
_entry.id   AF-A0A7C4MZ16-F1
#
_cell.length_a   1.000
_cell.length_b   1.000
_cell.length_c   1.000
_cell.angle_alpha   90.00
_cell.angle_beta   90.00
_cell.angle_gamma   90.00
#
_symmetry.space_group_name_H-M   'P 1'
#
loop_
_entity.id
_entity.type
_entity.pdbx_description
1 polymer ?
#
loop_
_entity_poly.entity_id
_entity_poly.type
_entity_poly.pdbx_seq_one_letter_code
_entity_poly.pdbx_strand_id
1 'polypeptide(L)' 'AGQKCGKCIEVCPVSALSEKHFDRQGCWKRLKENRGTLAGFSDLPESTHVCGKCAALMPCSFRNPMATKPL' A
#
# COMPACT_ATOMS: atom_id res chain seq x y z
N ALA A 1 -4.14 10.85 -1.35
CA ALA A 1 -5.00 9.82 -2.00
C ALA A 1 -6.29 10.48 -2.51
N GLY A 2 -7.14 9.77 -3.27
CA GLY A 2 -8.45 10.31 -3.71
C GLY A 2 -8.42 11.17 -4.99
N GLN A 3 -7.41 11.00 -5.84
CA GLN A 3 -7.28 11.67 -7.14
C GLN A 3 -7.32 10.63 -8.27
N LYS A 4 -7.78 11.02 -9.48
CA LYS A 4 -7.76 10.17 -10.69
C LYS A 4 -6.33 9.98 -11.23
N CYS A 5 -5.48 9.28 -10.48
CA CYS A 5 -4.10 8.99 -10.89
C CYS A 5 -3.80 7.49 -11.07
N GLY A 6 -4.49 6.60 -10.35
CA GLY A 6 -4.32 5.14 -10.50
C GLY A 6 -2.98 4.54 -10.06
N LYS A 7 -1.95 5.34 -9.73
CA LYS A 7 -0.59 4.81 -9.50
C LYS A 7 -0.49 3.75 -8.40
N CYS A 8 -1.31 3.86 -7.35
CA CYS A 8 -1.38 2.86 -6.28
C CYS A 8 -1.92 1.50 -6.74
N ILE A 9 -2.77 1.48 -7.77
CA ILE A 9 -3.28 0.26 -8.41
C ILE A 9 -2.15 -0.38 -9.23
N GLU A 10 -1.47 0.41 -10.07
CA GLU A 10 -0.40 -0.07 -10.96
C GLU A 10 0.76 -0.75 -10.20
N VAL A 11 1.14 -0.22 -9.05
CA VAL A 11 2.28 -0.73 -8.27
C VAL A 11 1.92 -1.88 -7.32
N CYS A 12 0.65 -2.26 -7.25
CA CYS A 12 0.21 -3.35 -6.37
C CYS A 12 0.69 -4.70 -6.92
N PRO A 13 1.58 -5.43 -6.23
CA PRO A 13 2.20 -6.63 -6.79
C PRO A 13 1.27 -7.85 -6.83
N VAL A 14 0.04 -7.72 -6.30
CA VAL A 14 -0.97 -8.79 -6.23
C VAL A 14 -2.34 -8.32 -6.71
N SER A 15 -2.40 -7.15 -7.37
CA SER A 15 -3.65 -6.60 -7.92
C SER A 15 -4.80 -6.49 -6.91
N ALA A 16 -4.49 -6.26 -5.62
CA ALA A 16 -5.49 -6.15 -4.56
C ALA A 16 -6.31 -4.85 -4.64
N LEU A 17 -5.81 -3.84 -5.35
CA LEU A 17 -6.50 -2.57 -5.56
C LEU A 17 -7.05 -2.50 -6.98
N SER A 18 -8.26 -1.97 -7.12
CA SER A 18 -8.89 -1.57 -8.38
C SER A 18 -9.63 -0.26 -8.17
N GLU A 19 -10.19 0.31 -9.23
CA GLU A 19 -10.99 1.54 -9.13
C GLU A 19 -12.22 1.38 -8.25
N LYS A 20 -12.81 0.18 -8.19
CA LYS A 20 -14.10 -0.07 -7.52
C LYS A 20 -13.97 -0.90 -6.24
N HIS A 21 -12.84 -1.58 -6.04
CA HIS A 21 -12.70 -2.58 -4.99
C HIS A 21 -11.28 -2.63 -4.43
N PHE A 22 -11.20 -2.93 -3.14
CA PHE A 22 -9.97 -3.28 -2.45
C PHE A 22 -10.14 -4.68 -1.82
N ASP A 23 -9.46 -5.66 -2.43
CA ASP A 23 -9.33 -7.01 -1.89
C ASP A 23 -8.38 -7.00 -0.68
N ARG A 24 -8.97 -6.78 0.49
CA ARG A 24 -8.25 -6.75 1.76
C ARG A 24 -7.70 -8.13 2.12
N GLN A 25 -8.35 -9.22 1.72
CA GLN A 25 -7.90 -10.57 2.06
C GLN A 25 -6.66 -10.96 1.25
N GLY A 26 -6.66 -10.69 -0.07
CA GLY A 26 -5.49 -10.88 -0.92
C GLY A 26 -4.31 -10.01 -0.50
N CYS A 27 -4.56 -8.75 -0.15
CA CYS A 27 -3.54 -7.87 0.40
C CYS A 27 -2.96 -8.41 1.71
N TRP A 28 -3.81 -8.87 2.64
CA TRP A 28 -3.38 -9.46 3.90
C TRP A 28 -2.51 -10.70 3.71
N LYS A 29 -2.88 -11.59 2.78
CA LYS A 29 -2.08 -12.76 2.42
C LYS A 29 -0.67 -12.35 1.98
N ARG A 30 -0.56 -11.33 1.12
CA ARG A 30 0.74 -10.81 0.64
C ARG A 30 1.58 -10.20 1.76
N LEU A 31 0.98 -9.50 2.72
CA LEU A 31 1.70 -8.94 3.87
C LEU A 31 2.34 -10.04 4.72
N LYS A 32 1.58 -11.10 5.02
CA LYS A 32 2.09 -12.26 5.77
C LYS A 32 3.16 -13.02 4.98
N GLU A 33 2.96 -13.20 3.68
CA GLU A 33 3.94 -13.84 2.79
C GLU A 33 5.27 -13.07 2.80
N ASN A 34 5.25 -11.74 2.64
CA ASN A 34 6.46 -10.94 2.68
C ASN A 34 7.24 -11.15 3.99
N ARG A 35 6.57 -11.07 5.14
CA ARG A 35 7.22 -11.30 6.44
C ARG A 35 7.78 -12.71 6.54
N GLY A 36 7.03 -13.72 6.09
CA GLY A 36 7.40 -15.13 6.24
C GLY A 36 8.46 -15.63 5.26
N THR A 37 8.70 -14.93 4.15
CA THR A 37 9.55 -15.43 3.05
C THR A 37 10.79 -14.59 2.78
N LEU A 38 10.79 -13.30 3.15
CA LEU A 38 11.93 -12.41 2.89
C LEU A 38 12.92 -12.48 4.05
N ALA A 39 14.15 -12.92 3.77
CA ALA A 39 15.20 -13.08 4.78
C ALA A 39 15.45 -11.81 5.60
N GLY A 40 15.36 -10.63 4.96
CA GLY A 40 15.53 -9.34 5.62
C GLY A 40 14.42 -8.94 6.59
N PHE A 41 13.37 -9.75 6.75
CA PHE A 41 12.28 -9.55 7.71
C PHE A 41 12.20 -10.66 8.76
N SER A 42 13.20 -11.56 8.79
CA SER A 42 13.20 -12.73 9.68
C SER A 42 13.31 -12.39 11.17
N ASP A 43 13.90 -11.24 11.49
CA ASP A 43 14.07 -10.69 12.84
C ASP A 43 12.90 -9.82 13.31
N LEU A 44 11.94 -9.51 12.42
CA LEU A 44 10.78 -8.70 12.76
C LEU A 44 9.73 -9.52 13.53
N PRO A 45 9.04 -8.90 14.52
CA PRO A 45 7.93 -9.53 15.21
C PRO A 45 6.87 -10.06 14.24
N GLU A 46 6.19 -11.16 14.59
CA GLU A 46 5.11 -11.73 13.76
C GLU A 46 3.96 -10.75 13.51
N SER A 47 3.78 -9.77 14.39
CA SER A 47 2.81 -8.68 14.25
C SER A 47 3.21 -7.63 13.19
N THR A 48 4.37 -7.79 12.55
CA THR A 48 4.88 -6.86 11.54
C THR A 48 4.36 -7.23 10.15
N HIS A 49 3.67 -6.28 9.51
CA HIS A 49 3.03 -6.48 8.22
C HIS A 49 3.56 -5.46 7.22
N VAL A 50 4.27 -5.94 6.19
CA VAL A 50 5.09 -5.08 5.33
C VAL A 50 4.72 -5.23 3.85
N CYS A 51 4.43 -4.09 3.22
CA CYS A 51 4.39 -3.91 1.77
C CYS A 51 4.40 -2.42 1.45
N GLY A 52 3.34 -1.69 1.82
CA GLY A 52 3.25 -0.24 1.75
C GLY A 52 3.38 0.39 0.35
N LYS A 53 3.58 -0.39 -0.73
CA LYS A 53 3.88 0.13 -2.09
C LYS A 53 2.81 1.06 -2.64
N CYS A 54 1.55 0.89 -2.22
CA CYS A 54 0.44 1.76 -2.61
C CYS A 54 0.39 3.10 -1.86
N ALA A 55 1.22 3.30 -0.83
CA ALA A 55 1.22 4.47 0.05
C ALA A 55 2.61 5.13 0.18
N ALA A 56 3.69 4.36 0.12
CA ALA A 56 5.05 4.86 0.20
C ALA A 56 5.49 5.41 -1.16
N LEU A 57 6.14 6.57 -1.16
CA LEU A 57 6.72 7.22 -2.34
C LEU A 57 5.72 7.45 -3.50
N MET A 58 4.42 7.45 -3.21
CA MET A 58 3.41 7.79 -4.20
C MET A 58 3.44 9.30 -4.47
N PRO A 59 3.02 9.76 -5.65
CA PRO A 59 2.92 11.20 -5.93
C PRO A 59 2.05 11.97 -4.92
N CYS A 60 1.12 11.29 -4.22
CA CYS A 60 0.32 11.92 -3.17
C CYS A 60 0.95 11.88 -1.77
N SER A 61 2.03 11.12 -1.55
CA SER A 61 2.76 11.07 -0.28
C SER A 61 3.56 12.35 -0.02
N PHE A 62 3.90 13.08 -1.08
CA PHE A 62 4.67 14.33 -1.03
C PHE A 62 3.79 15.59 -1.09
N ARG A 63 2.47 15.45 -1.00
CA ARG A 63 1.52 16.57 -1.10
C ARG A 63 0.72 16.68 0.20
N ASN A 64 0.58 17.90 0.71
CA ASN A 64 -0.32 18.19 1.82
C ASN A 64 -1.77 18.09 1.33
N PRO A 65 -2.58 17.13 1.82
CA PRO A 65 -3.97 16.96 1.38
C PRO A 65 -4.89 18.12 1.80
N MET A 66 -4.45 18.98 2.73
CA MET A 66 -5.21 20.14 3.23
C MET A 66 -4.84 21.46 2.55
N ALA A 67 -3.77 21.51 1.75
CA ALA A 67 -3.28 22.77 1.18
C ALA A 67 -4.23 23.42 0.15
N THR A 68 -5.20 22.69 -0.38
CA THR A 68 -6.15 23.18 -1.40
C THR A 68 -7.60 23.27 -0.89
N LYS A 69 -7.85 23.08 0.40
CA LYS A 69 -9.20 23.19 0.96
C LYS A 69 -9.43 24.65 1.36
N PRO A 70 -10.37 25.39 0.74
CA PRO A 70 -10.77 26.68 1.29
C PRO A 70 -11.34 26.44 2.69
N LEU A 71 -10.93 27.30 3.63
CA LEU A 71 -11.49 27.36 4.99
C LEU A 71 -12.99 27.64 4.93
#